data_AF-A0AAX3M0S6-F1
#
_entry.id   AF-A0AAX3M0S6-F1
#
_cell.length_a   1.000
_cell.length_b   1.000
_cell.length_c   1.000
_cell.angle_alpha   90.00
_cell.angle_beta   90.00
_cell.angle_gamma   90.00
#
_symmetry.space_group_name_H-M   'P 1'
#
loop_
_entity.id
_entity.type
_entity.pdbx_description
1 polymer ?
#
loop_
_entity_poly.entity_id
_entity_poly.type
_entity_poly.pdbx_seq_one_letter_code
_entity_poly.pdbx_strand_id
1 'polypeptide(L)'
;MGTTFTVEKGCVIMATPPKKKSIRYDWPYHFVALPLLLVTFVLTVIYWVEAIRYDEHVLLSWLLLILMVCLFFAIPRIRVYATKTQDRIVRIEEQFRYFRLTGKELDPRLSKAQIIALRYASDAEFPALSERAANENLSSSDIENAITNWRADHMRI
;
A
#
# COMPACT_ATOMS: atom_id res chain seq x y z
N MET A 1 26.54 22.55 1.11
CA MET A 1 26.95 23.88 1.62
C MET A 1 25.75 24.80 1.51
N GLY A 2 25.22 25.29 2.65
CA GLY A 2 24.13 26.26 2.68
C GLY A 2 22.94 25.86 3.58
N THR A 3 23.17 25.67 4.87
CA THR A 3 22.11 25.68 5.90
C THR A 3 21.79 27.13 6.22
N THR A 4 20.64 27.63 5.76
CA THR A 4 20.12 28.95 6.15
C THR A 4 19.48 28.83 7.54
N PHE A 5 20.19 29.32 8.56
CA PHE A 5 19.67 29.51 9.91
C PHE A 5 19.04 30.90 10.00
N THR A 6 17.72 30.98 10.06
CA THR A 6 17.02 32.20 10.52
C THR A 6 16.60 32.00 11.97
N VAL A 7 17.28 32.69 12.87
CA VAL A 7 16.96 32.74 14.30
C VAL A 7 15.99 33.90 14.51
N GLU A 8 14.70 33.59 14.68
CA GLU A 8 13.76 34.53 15.30
C GLU A 8 12.91 33.78 16.34
N LYS A 9 13.11 34.13 17.61
CA LYS A 9 12.25 33.84 18.78
C LYS A 9 11.96 32.34 19.06
N GLY A 10 12.83 31.72 19.85
CA GLY A 10 12.45 30.85 20.98
C GLY A 10 11.69 29.54 20.74
N CYS A 11 11.31 29.19 19.52
CA CYS A 11 10.69 27.91 19.18
C CYS A 11 11.52 27.25 18.09
N VAL A 12 12.26 26.20 18.47
CA VAL A 12 12.85 25.28 17.49
C VAL A 12 11.69 24.48 16.89
N ILE A 13 11.00 25.06 15.92
CA ILE A 13 10.16 24.32 14.99
C ILE A 13 11.13 23.50 14.14
N MET A 14 11.42 22.27 14.59
CA MET A 14 12.03 21.28 13.72
C MET A 14 11.02 20.99 12.60
N ALA A 15 11.10 21.76 11.52
CA ALA A 15 10.39 21.45 10.29
C ALA A 15 10.87 20.09 9.83
N THR A 16 10.01 19.08 9.98
CA THR A 16 10.29 17.73 9.50
C THR A 16 10.49 17.80 7.99
N PRO A 17 11.55 17.17 7.43
CA PRO A 17 11.80 17.22 6.00
C PRO A 17 10.61 16.60 5.24
N PRO A 18 10.27 17.12 4.03
CA PRO A 18 9.14 16.63 3.27
C PRO A 18 9.26 15.13 3.03
N LYS A 19 8.25 14.37 3.47
CA LYS A 19 8.26 12.91 3.37
C LYS A 19 8.25 12.48 1.92
N LYS A 20 9.37 11.87 1.50
CA LYS A 20 9.46 11.22 0.20
C LYS A 20 8.61 9.95 0.23
N LYS A 21 7.45 10.01 -0.42
CA LYS A 21 6.60 8.85 -0.68
C LYS A 21 7.36 7.88 -1.60
N SER A 22 8.09 6.93 -1.01
CA SER A 22 8.73 5.86 -1.78
C SER A 22 7.67 4.81 -2.13
N ILE A 23 7.27 4.75 -3.39
CA ILE A 23 6.51 3.60 -3.90
C ILE A 23 7.46 2.40 -3.81
N ARG A 24 7.15 1.44 -2.94
CA ARG A 24 7.90 0.19 -2.84
C ARG A 24 7.37 -0.75 -3.91
N TYR A 25 8.17 -0.97 -4.94
CA TYR A 25 7.87 -1.97 -5.95
C TYR A 25 8.39 -3.31 -5.46
N ASP A 26 7.51 -4.31 -5.39
CA ASP A 26 7.92 -5.69 -5.24
C ASP A 26 8.67 -6.12 -6.50
N TRP A 27 10.01 -6.08 -6.43
CA TRP A 27 10.87 -6.28 -7.61
C TRP A 27 10.59 -7.61 -8.33
N PRO A 28 10.49 -8.77 -7.64
CA PRO A 28 10.24 -10.05 -8.30
C PRO A 28 8.85 -10.12 -8.96
N TYR A 29 7.87 -9.43 -8.41
CA TYR A 29 6.51 -9.47 -8.95
C TYR A 29 6.36 -8.60 -10.19
N HIS A 30 6.81 -7.34 -10.11
CA HIS A 30 6.60 -6.36 -11.17
C HIS A 30 7.58 -6.52 -12.32
N PHE A 31 8.84 -6.89 -12.04
CA PHE A 31 9.88 -6.96 -13.06
C PHE A 31 10.18 -8.37 -13.57
N VAL A 32 9.68 -9.42 -12.89
CA VAL A 32 9.89 -10.81 -13.32
C VAL A 32 8.57 -11.52 -13.62
N ALA A 33 7.66 -11.62 -12.64
CA ALA A 33 6.46 -12.43 -12.79
C ALA A 33 5.47 -11.86 -13.82
N LEU A 34 5.18 -10.55 -13.79
CA LEU A 34 4.24 -9.93 -14.73
C LEU A 34 4.74 -9.92 -16.19
N PRO A 35 6.00 -9.55 -16.49
CA PRO A 35 6.51 -9.64 -17.86
C PRO A 35 6.57 -11.08 -18.37
N LEU A 36 6.99 -12.03 -17.52
CA LEU A 36 7.04 -13.44 -17.89
C LEU A 36 5.65 -13.97 -18.25
N LEU A 37 4.64 -13.66 -17.44
CA LEU A 37 3.24 -14.00 -17.69
C LEU A 37 2.75 -13.45 -19.03
N LEU A 38 3.08 -12.20 -19.35
CA LEU A 38 2.72 -11.57 -20.62
C LEU A 38 3.38 -12.29 -21.80
N VAL A 39 4.68 -12.58 -21.71
CA VAL A 39 5.42 -13.29 -22.76
C VAL A 39 4.84 -14.69 -22.97
N THR A 40 4.60 -15.45 -21.90
CA THR A 40 4.01 -16.80 -21.99
C THR A 40 2.59 -16.79 -22.53
N PHE A 41 1.81 -15.75 -22.22
CA PHE A 41 0.47 -15.58 -22.78
C PHE A 41 0.53 -15.35 -24.29
N VAL A 42 1.40 -14.46 -24.77
CA VAL A 42 1.58 -14.21 -26.21
C VAL A 42 2.04 -15.46 -26.95
N LEU A 43 3.02 -16.19 -26.42
CA LEU A 43 3.50 -17.45 -27.01
C LEU A 43 2.39 -18.50 -27.08
N THR A 44 1.54 -18.56 -26.06
CA THR A 44 0.40 -19.49 -26.03
C THR A 44 -0.66 -19.12 -27.09
N VAL A 45 -0.90 -17.83 -27.31
CA VAL A 45 -1.80 -17.36 -28.37
C VAL A 45 -1.23 -17.70 -29.76
N ILE A 46 0.07 -17.51 -29.98
CA ILE A 46 0.73 -17.89 -31.24
C ILE A 46 0.60 -19.40 -31.48
N TYR A 47 0.93 -20.21 -30.47
CA TYR A 47 0.80 -21.67 -30.54
C TYR A 47 -0.65 -22.12 -30.82
N TRP A 48 -1.63 -21.44 -30.22
CA TRP A 48 -3.05 -21.71 -30.48
C TRP A 48 -3.47 -21.41 -31.92
N VAL A 49 -2.99 -20.29 -32.49
CA VAL A 49 -3.25 -19.95 -33.89
C VAL A 49 -2.60 -20.96 -34.85
N GLU A 50 -1.37 -21.39 -34.57
CA GLU A 50 -0.67 -22.39 -35.38
C GLU A 50 -1.36 -23.76 -35.31
N ALA A 51 -1.73 -24.22 -34.11
CA ALA A 51 -2.43 -25.48 -33.93
C ALA A 51 -3.74 -25.57 -34.71
N ILE A 52 -4.50 -24.46 -34.81
CA ILE A 52 -5.73 -24.40 -35.61
C ILE A 52 -5.44 -24.43 -37.12
N ARG A 53 -4.33 -23.82 -37.56
CA ARG A 53 -3.99 -23.77 -38.99
C ARG A 53 -3.52 -25.11 -39.55
N TYR A 54 -2.78 -25.87 -38.75
CA TYR A 54 -2.21 -27.15 -39.17
C TYR A 54 -3.04 -28.36 -38.73
N ASP A 55 -4.14 -28.15 -38.00
CA ASP A 55 -5.02 -29.18 -37.40
C ASP A 55 -4.26 -30.20 -36.52
N GLU A 56 -3.13 -29.77 -35.97
CA GLU A 56 -2.28 -30.56 -35.07
C GLU A 56 -2.44 -30.08 -33.63
N HIS A 57 -2.61 -31.03 -32.70
CA HIS A 57 -2.63 -30.76 -31.25
C HIS A 57 -3.67 -29.71 -30.78
N VAL A 58 -4.81 -29.60 -31.47
CA VAL A 58 -5.89 -28.62 -31.19
C VAL A 58 -6.40 -28.69 -29.75
N LEU A 59 -6.58 -29.89 -29.18
CA LEU A 59 -7.04 -30.03 -27.79
C LEU A 59 -6.03 -29.46 -26.79
N LEU A 60 -4.73 -29.73 -27.01
CA LEU A 60 -3.67 -29.24 -26.13
C LEU A 60 -3.56 -27.72 -26.17
N SER A 61 -3.71 -27.12 -27.36
CA SER A 61 -3.64 -25.66 -27.51
C SER A 61 -4.79 -24.94 -26.80
N TRP A 62 -6.01 -25.48 -26.87
CA TRP A 62 -7.15 -24.97 -26.10
C TRP A 62 -6.95 -25.09 -24.58
N LEU A 63 -6.43 -26.24 -24.12
CA LEU A 63 -6.15 -26.45 -22.69
C LEU A 63 -5.12 -25.44 -22.17
N LEU A 64 -4.04 -25.21 -22.92
CA LEU A 64 -3.00 -24.23 -22.57
C LEU A 64 -3.54 -22.81 -22.57
N LEU A 65 -4.38 -22.45 -23.55
CA LEU A 65 -5.00 -21.13 -23.62
C LEU A 65 -5.90 -20.86 -22.40
N ILE A 66 -6.77 -21.82 -22.05
CA ILE A 66 -7.65 -21.71 -20.89
C ILE A 66 -6.82 -21.56 -19.60
N LEU A 67 -5.79 -22.39 -19.44
CA LEU A 67 -4.88 -22.32 -18.30
C LEU A 67 -4.22 -20.93 -18.18
N MET A 68 -3.73 -20.39 -19.30
CA MET A 68 -3.08 -19.08 -19.31
C MET A 68 -4.05 -17.94 -19.01
N VAL A 69 -5.29 -18.00 -19.50
CA VAL A 69 -6.34 -17.06 -19.13
C VAL A 69 -6.63 -17.13 -17.63
N CYS A 70 -6.73 -18.34 -17.05
CA CYS A 70 -6.90 -18.51 -15.60
C CYS A 70 -5.74 -17.88 -14.80
N LEU A 71 -4.48 -18.14 -15.20
CA LEU A 71 -3.30 -17.58 -14.52
C LEU A 71 -3.22 -16.05 -14.67
N PHE A 72 -3.60 -15.52 -15.84
CA PHE A 72 -3.63 -14.09 -16.11
C PHE A 72 -4.55 -13.34 -15.13
N PHE A 73 -5.69 -13.92 -14.76
CA PHE A 73 -6.58 -13.36 -13.76
C PHE A 73 -6.18 -13.68 -12.31
N ALA A 74 -5.63 -14.86 -12.06
CA ALA A 74 -5.29 -15.30 -10.71
C ALA A 74 -4.11 -14.50 -10.11
N ILE A 75 -3.01 -14.35 -10.85
CA ILE A 75 -1.76 -13.77 -10.34
C ILE A 75 -1.93 -12.32 -9.83
N PRO A 76 -2.63 -11.41 -10.54
CA PRO A 76 -2.93 -10.07 -10.04
C PRO A 76 -3.87 -10.07 -8.83
N ARG A 77 -4.90 -10.92 -8.84
CA ARG A 77 -5.90 -10.93 -7.77
C ARG A 77 -5.34 -11.39 -6.43
N ILE A 78 -4.43 -12.36 -6.42
CA ILE A 78 -3.78 -12.84 -5.20
C ILE A 78 -3.11 -11.68 -4.45
N ARG A 79 -2.42 -10.78 -5.17
CA ARG A 79 -1.78 -9.60 -4.55
C ARG A 79 -2.78 -8.60 -4.02
N VAL A 80 -3.88 -8.35 -4.74
CA VAL A 80 -4.95 -7.45 -4.27
C VAL A 80 -5.60 -7.98 -2.99
N TYR A 81 -5.79 -9.29 -2.86
CA TYR A 81 -6.34 -9.89 -1.64
C TYR A 81 -5.36 -9.81 -0.46
N ALA A 82 -4.06 -10.01 -0.71
CA ALA A 82 -3.04 -9.86 0.31
C ALA A 82 -2.98 -8.42 0.87
N THR A 83 -2.93 -7.40 0.00
CA THR A 83 -2.86 -6.00 0.43
C THR A 83 -4.13 -5.55 1.16
N LYS A 84 -5.31 -5.97 0.69
CA LYS A 84 -6.58 -5.70 1.40
C LYS A 84 -6.63 -6.33 2.79
N THR A 85 -6.04 -7.51 2.95
CA THR A 85 -5.98 -8.21 4.24
C THR A 85 -5.03 -7.47 5.19
N GLN A 86 -3.88 -7.03 4.69
CA GLN A 86 -2.94 -6.20 5.45
C GLN A 86 -3.60 -4.89 5.90
N ASP A 87 -4.31 -4.17 5.02
CA ASP A 87 -5.01 -2.93 5.40
C ASP A 87 -6.07 -3.15 6.48
N ARG A 88 -6.72 -4.32 6.49
CA ARG A 88 -7.68 -4.70 7.55
C ARG A 88 -6.96 -4.96 8.86
N ILE A 89 -5.82 -5.64 8.83
CA ILE A 89 -5.00 -5.90 10.01
C ILE A 89 -4.50 -4.58 10.61
N VAL A 90 -3.94 -3.68 9.79
CA VAL A 90 -3.47 -2.36 10.23
C VAL A 90 -4.58 -1.57 10.92
N ARG A 91 -5.80 -1.57 10.37
CA ARG A 91 -6.94 -0.91 11.02
C ARG A 91 -7.21 -1.46 12.42
N ILE A 92 -7.18 -2.78 12.57
CA ILE A 92 -7.47 -3.44 13.86
C ILE A 92 -6.35 -3.16 14.85
N GLU A 93 -5.09 -3.23 14.43
CA GLU A 93 -3.92 -2.91 15.25
C GLU A 93 -3.97 -1.47 15.77
N GLU A 94 -4.29 -0.51 14.90
CA GLU A 94 -4.39 0.91 15.26
C GLU A 94 -5.61 1.20 16.15
N GLN A 95 -6.74 0.55 15.90
CA GLN A 95 -7.91 0.64 16.78
C GLN A 95 -7.59 0.08 18.18
N PHE A 96 -6.88 -1.05 18.25
CA PHE A 96 -6.43 -1.63 19.52
C PHE A 96 -5.41 -0.75 20.23
N ARG A 97 -4.48 -0.14 19.48
CA ARG A 97 -3.50 0.83 20.01
C ARG A 97 -4.22 2.02 20.64
N TYR A 98 -5.23 2.57 19.95
CA TYR A 98 -6.04 3.68 20.45
C TYR A 98 -6.79 3.30 21.72
N PHE A 99 -7.41 2.14 21.73
CA PHE A 99 -8.13 1.61 22.88
C PHE A 99 -7.22 1.40 24.10
N ARG A 100 -6.00 0.88 23.89
CA ARG A 100 -5.03 0.70 24.98
C ARG A 100 -4.57 2.02 25.61
N LEU A 101 -4.48 3.09 24.83
CA LEU A 101 -4.01 4.40 25.30
C LEU A 101 -5.12 5.24 25.95
N THR A 102 -6.35 5.16 25.43
CA THR A 102 -7.45 6.05 25.82
C THR A 102 -8.59 5.37 26.58
N GLY A 103 -8.67 4.04 26.51
CA GLY A 103 -9.81 3.26 26.98
C GLY A 103 -11.09 3.43 26.14
N LYS A 104 -11.02 4.12 25.00
CA LYS A 104 -12.15 4.37 24.10
C LYS A 104 -11.93 3.74 22.74
N GLU A 105 -13.01 3.48 22.03
CA GLU A 105 -12.92 3.04 20.64
C GLU A 105 -12.48 4.21 19.73
N LEU A 106 -11.76 3.88 18.66
CA LEU A 106 -11.35 4.85 17.64
C LEU A 106 -12.59 5.36 16.88
N ASP A 107 -12.64 6.66 16.58
CA ASP A 107 -13.79 7.25 15.91
C ASP A 107 -14.04 6.56 14.54
N PRO A 108 -15.24 5.97 14.31
CA PRO A 108 -15.56 5.28 13.07
C PRO A 108 -15.63 6.20 11.85
N ARG A 109 -15.65 7.52 12.02
CA ARG A 109 -15.60 8.52 10.95
C ARG A 109 -14.24 8.55 10.23
N LEU A 110 -13.19 8.03 10.86
CA LEU A 110 -11.86 7.99 10.26
C LEU A 110 -11.79 6.98 9.10
N SER A 111 -11.36 7.47 7.94
CA SER A 111 -11.12 6.66 6.75
C SER A 111 -9.88 5.76 6.92
N LYS A 112 -9.80 4.69 6.12
CA LYS A 112 -8.63 3.80 6.10
C LYS A 112 -7.32 4.56 5.86
N ALA A 113 -7.34 5.54 4.95
CA ALA A 113 -6.16 6.32 4.60
C ALA A 113 -5.68 7.19 5.78
N GLN A 114 -6.61 7.81 6.52
CA GLN A 114 -6.28 8.58 7.72
C GLN A 114 -5.72 7.67 8.84
N ILE A 115 -6.31 6.49 9.05
CA ILE A 115 -5.78 5.52 10.04
C ILE A 115 -4.36 5.07 9.69
N ILE A 116 -4.09 4.80 8.40
CA ILE A 116 -2.75 4.45 7.92
C ILE A 116 -1.75 5.60 8.14
N ALA A 117 -2.17 6.86 7.99
CA ALA A 117 -1.34 8.02 8.28
C ALA A 117 -1.04 8.16 9.79
N LEU A 118 -2.05 7.97 10.64
CA LEU A 118 -1.93 8.05 12.10
C LEU A 118 -0.98 6.99 12.68
N ARG A 119 -0.80 5.85 11.99
CA ARG A 119 0.14 4.79 12.41
C ARG A 119 1.56 5.31 12.67
N TYR A 120 1.99 6.31 11.91
CA TYR A 120 3.33 6.88 12.03
C TYR A 120 3.46 7.92 13.16
N ALA A 121 2.36 8.29 13.81
CA ALA A 121 2.39 9.14 14.99
C ALA A 121 2.92 8.36 16.20
N SER A 122 3.61 9.04 17.10
CA SER A 122 4.01 8.49 18.39
C SER A 122 2.81 8.27 19.33
N ASP A 123 2.94 7.35 20.30
CA ASP A 123 1.87 7.00 21.24
C ASP A 123 1.38 8.22 22.07
N ALA A 124 2.23 9.23 22.26
CA ALA A 124 1.90 10.44 23.01
C ALA A 124 1.00 11.42 22.25
N GLU A 125 1.21 11.59 20.94
CA GLU A 125 0.43 12.54 20.11
C GLU A 125 -0.75 11.86 19.38
N PHE A 126 -0.75 10.52 19.32
CA PHE A 126 -1.73 9.75 18.57
C PHE A 126 -3.19 9.97 18.99
N PRO A 127 -3.56 9.97 20.29
CA PRO A 127 -4.94 10.25 20.69
C PRO A 127 -5.42 11.64 20.25
N ALA A 128 -4.62 12.67 20.52
CA ALA A 128 -4.96 14.05 20.19
C ALA A 128 -5.05 14.29 18.67
N LEU A 129 -4.14 13.69 17.89
CA LEU A 129 -4.20 13.77 16.41
C LEU A 129 -5.41 13.02 15.84
N SER A 130 -5.82 11.91 16.45
CA SER A 130 -6.98 11.14 16.00
C SER A 130 -8.28 11.93 16.20
N GLU A 131 -8.45 12.56 17.36
CA GLU A 131 -9.61 13.43 17.63
C GLU A 131 -9.61 14.66 16.70
N ARG A 132 -8.46 15.29 16.50
CA ARG A 132 -8.34 16.41 15.54
C ARG A 132 -8.66 15.99 14.12
N ALA A 133 -8.18 14.83 13.68
CA ALA A 133 -8.48 14.31 12.35
C ALA A 133 -9.97 14.04 12.14
N ALA A 134 -10.67 13.56 13.18
CA ALA A 134 -12.11 13.33 13.13
C ALA A 134 -12.93 14.63 13.16
N ASN A 135 -12.49 15.64 13.91
CA ASN A 135 -13.19 16.92 14.06
C ASN A 135 -12.95 17.87 12.87
N GLU A 136 -11.71 17.96 12.40
CA GLU A 136 -11.29 18.87 11.34
C GLU A 136 -11.37 18.23 9.93
N ASN A 137 -11.73 16.94 9.82
CA ASN A 137 -11.74 16.17 8.57
C ASN A 137 -10.41 16.26 7.79
N LEU A 138 -9.28 16.18 8.50
CA LEU A 138 -7.95 16.32 7.91
C LEU A 138 -7.68 15.23 6.86
N SER A 139 -7.06 15.60 5.74
CA SER A 139 -6.63 14.59 4.76
C SER A 139 -5.50 13.73 5.32
N SER A 140 -5.27 12.54 4.76
CA SER A 140 -4.16 11.68 5.18
C SER A 140 -2.79 12.37 5.05
N SER A 141 -2.62 13.22 4.05
CA SER A 141 -1.42 14.04 3.88
C SER A 141 -1.27 15.11 4.96
N ASP A 142 -2.37 15.75 5.37
CA ASP A 142 -2.32 16.78 6.42
C ASP A 142 -2.00 16.16 7.78
N ILE A 143 -2.53 14.96 8.05
CA ILE A 143 -2.17 14.18 9.24
C ILE A 143 -0.67 13.85 9.22
N GLU A 144 -0.15 13.37 8.09
CA GLU A 144 1.28 13.07 7.99
C GLU A 144 2.15 14.32 8.20
N ASN A 145 1.71 15.49 7.75
CA ASN A 145 2.42 16.75 7.95
C ASN A 145 2.31 17.29 9.38
N ALA A 146 1.23 16.96 10.09
CA ALA A 146 1.01 17.38 11.48
C ALA A 146 1.80 16.55 12.52
N ILE A 147 2.35 15.39 12.13
CA ILE A 147 3.11 14.52 13.03
C ILE A 147 4.48 15.13 13.32
N THR A 148 4.77 15.31 14.62
CA THR A 148 6.04 15.84 15.10
C THR A 148 7.06 14.72 15.39
N ASN A 149 6.63 13.66 16.05
CA ASN A 149 7.47 12.53 16.43
C ASN A 149 7.19 11.31 15.54
N TRP A 150 7.96 11.20 14.45
CA TRP A 150 7.75 10.15 13.45
C TRP A 150 8.23 8.78 13.92
N ARG A 151 7.31 7.82 13.89
CA ARG A 151 7.57 6.39 14.10
C ARG A 151 7.70 5.69 12.74
N ALA A 152 8.87 5.18 12.41
CA ALA A 152 9.07 4.42 11.17
C ALA A 152 8.36 3.05 11.22
N ASP A 153 7.64 2.71 10.15
CA ASP A 153 7.11 1.35 9.93
C ASP A 153 8.01 0.61 8.94
N HIS A 154 8.72 -0.41 9.43
CA HIS A 154 9.60 -1.24 8.63
C HIS A 154 8.94 -2.53 8.14
N MET A 155 7.74 -2.87 8.63
CA MET A 155 7.11 -4.17 8.38
C MET A 155 6.27 -4.23 7.10
N ARG A 156 6.00 -3.08 6.47
CA ARG A 156 5.26 -3.01 5.19
C ARG A 156 6.21 -3.18 4.00
N ILE A 157 6.00 -4.26 3.25
CA ILE A 157 6.67 -4.60 1.98
C ILE A 157 5.86 -4.03 0.82
#